data_AF-A0A0N1NCR9-F1
#
_entry.id   AF-A0A0N1NCR9-F1
#
_cell.length_a   1.000
_cell.length_b   1.000
_cell.length_c   1.000
_cell.angle_alpha   90.00
_cell.angle_beta   90.00
_cell.angle_gamma   90.00
#
_symmetry.space_group_name_H-M   'P 1'
#
loop_
_entity.id
_entity.type
_entity.pdbx_description
1 polymer ?
#
loop_
_entity_poly.entity_id
_entity_poly.type
_entity_poly.pdbx_seq_one_letter_code
_entity_poly.pdbx_strand_id
1 'polypeptide(L)'
;MNSPATKAPTVVLVHGYLDDGAIWNSVRTVLDERSIPSLAFELAGMGTRASDHGPFTLARWADDLESVVRATEGPVVLVGHSMGGQIAELAAARLAEQVRSLVLVDPIPLAGTHLPPERIAPFQAPDLGLDAQRAFRGALATAFPAEENDRLAQVTLHVDPSTISDTATAWNDGHPDGQQPSKFHGSVTVLRGENDPFVTEEVVSAYVAPRFPGADSQTIAGAGHWAHAENPAAVAAVITAVVEEITSNPADGRPAKTWTAAFEQRTEDAFAAVLSPNVRMEASALAKPLERKEQVESLMAAVSSVYERLEFVRKVQDGPRTYLEWEASAFGGFEMKGITILTRDDEGLITEIAIHHRPLGAVVQINAKVGAALTAAGLVPAEYFDFTEGE
;
A
#
# COMPACT_ATOMS: atom_id res chain seq x y z
N MET A 1 15.02 -32.67 11.61
CA MET A 1 15.89 -31.53 11.28
C MET A 1 15.02 -30.30 11.45
N ASN A 2 15.33 -29.44 12.42
CA ASN A 2 14.58 -28.20 12.60
C ASN A 2 14.82 -27.35 11.35
N SER A 3 13.75 -26.94 10.66
CA SER A 3 13.83 -25.89 9.66
C SER A 3 14.54 -24.68 10.29
N PRO A 4 15.47 -24.00 9.59
CA PRO A 4 16.07 -22.80 10.11
C PRO A 4 14.94 -21.82 10.43
N ALA A 5 14.88 -21.35 11.68
CA ALA A 5 13.90 -20.34 12.08
C ALA A 5 14.04 -19.15 11.15
N THR A 6 12.97 -18.82 10.42
CA THR A 6 12.93 -17.62 9.59
C THR A 6 13.12 -16.42 10.51
N LYS A 7 14.18 -15.63 10.29
CA LYS A 7 14.42 -14.42 11.08
C LYS A 7 13.24 -13.47 10.90
N ALA A 8 12.78 -12.88 12.00
CA ALA A 8 11.69 -11.91 12.00
C ALA A 8 12.03 -10.72 11.06
N PRO A 9 11.06 -10.18 10.30
CA PRO A 9 11.30 -9.02 9.46
C PRO A 9 11.76 -7.81 10.29
N THR A 10 12.72 -7.07 9.76
CA THR A 10 13.13 -5.77 10.31
C THR A 10 12.43 -4.63 9.59
N VAL A 11 11.83 -3.72 10.33
CA VAL A 11 11.20 -2.51 9.80
C VAL A 11 12.25 -1.40 9.69
N VAL A 12 12.47 -0.87 8.50
CA VAL A 12 13.38 0.27 8.28
C VAL A 12 12.56 1.48 7.91
N LEU A 13 12.64 2.52 8.73
CA LEU A 13 11.80 3.71 8.70
C LEU A 13 12.58 4.91 8.14
N VAL A 14 12.10 5.48 7.05
CA VAL A 14 12.75 6.56 6.28
C VAL A 14 11.95 7.84 6.45
N HIS A 15 12.55 8.86 7.06
CA HIS A 15 11.89 10.14 7.29
C HIS A 15 11.82 11.02 6.02
N GLY A 16 11.01 12.07 6.09
CA GLY A 16 10.78 13.02 5.00
C GLY A 16 11.68 14.26 5.04
N TYR A 17 11.22 15.27 4.31
CA TYR A 17 11.87 16.57 4.13
C TYR A 17 12.05 17.32 5.47
N LEU A 18 13.29 17.72 5.80
CA LEU A 18 13.67 18.46 7.01
C LEU A 18 13.32 17.82 8.36
N ASP A 19 13.00 16.53 8.34
CA ASP A 19 12.85 15.71 9.55
C ASP A 19 14.17 14.96 9.83
N ASP A 20 14.20 14.18 10.92
CA ASP A 20 15.28 13.26 11.28
C ASP A 20 14.72 11.90 11.68
N GLY A 21 15.57 10.89 11.90
CA GLY A 21 15.12 9.55 12.24
C GLY A 21 14.28 9.48 13.53
N ALA A 22 14.43 10.45 14.44
CA ALA A 22 13.72 10.48 15.71
C ALA A 22 12.20 10.74 15.56
N ILE A 23 11.73 11.26 14.41
CA ILE A 23 10.30 11.44 14.14
C ILE A 23 9.50 10.12 14.23
N TRP A 24 10.18 8.99 14.03
CA TRP A 24 9.58 7.67 14.12
C TRP A 24 9.54 7.08 15.53
N ASN A 25 10.10 7.74 16.56
CA ASN A 25 10.24 7.15 17.90
C ASN A 25 8.92 6.71 18.52
N SER A 26 7.83 7.45 18.30
CA SER A 26 6.50 7.08 18.80
C SER A 26 5.96 5.81 18.12
N VAL A 27 6.18 5.64 16.81
CA VAL A 27 5.84 4.40 16.09
C VAL A 27 6.74 3.25 16.57
N ARG A 28 8.05 3.49 16.68
CA ARG A 28 9.02 2.49 17.15
C ARG A 28 8.71 1.98 18.55
N THR A 29 8.26 2.85 19.45
CA THR A 29 7.82 2.44 20.80
C THR A 29 6.72 1.39 20.72
N VAL A 30 5.72 1.59 19.86
CA VAL A 30 4.61 0.63 19.67
C VAL A 30 5.08 -0.66 18.99
N LEU A 31 6.03 -0.58 18.05
CA LEU A 31 6.64 -1.77 17.42
C LEU A 31 7.48 -2.57 18.42
N ASP A 32 8.25 -1.89 19.26
CA ASP A 32 9.11 -2.49 20.29
C ASP A 32 8.28 -3.20 21.36
N GLU A 33 7.12 -2.65 21.75
CA GLU A 33 6.13 -3.32 22.62
C GLU A 33 5.64 -4.66 22.04
N ARG A 34 5.68 -4.80 20.71
CA ARG A 34 5.33 -6.03 19.97
C ARG A 34 6.54 -6.87 19.58
N SER A 35 7.74 -6.51 20.05
CA SER A 35 9.00 -7.19 19.71
C SER A 35 9.31 -7.20 18.21
N ILE A 36 8.84 -6.20 17.45
CA ILE A 36 9.16 -6.04 16.03
C ILE A 36 10.43 -5.20 15.91
N PRO A 37 11.54 -5.75 15.39
CA PRO A 37 12.78 -5.01 15.28
C PRO A 37 12.62 -3.85 14.29
N SER A 38 13.02 -2.64 14.72
CA SER A 38 12.88 -1.42 13.92
C SER A 38 14.14 -0.55 13.94
N LEU A 39 14.46 0.02 12.77
CA LEU A 39 15.56 0.97 12.57
C LEU A 39 15.01 2.26 11.96
N ALA A 40 15.34 3.41 12.55
CA ALA A 40 15.15 4.70 11.89
C ALA A 40 16.39 5.03 11.06
N PHE A 41 16.21 5.19 9.76
CA PHE A 41 17.26 5.56 8.82
C PHE A 41 17.42 7.09 8.79
N GLU A 42 18.67 7.55 8.86
CA GLU A 42 19.00 8.97 8.83
C GLU A 42 19.49 9.39 7.44
N LEU A 43 18.80 10.36 6.82
CA LEU A 43 19.16 10.90 5.52
C LEU A 43 20.44 11.75 5.62
N ALA A 44 21.33 11.61 4.64
CA ALA A 44 22.48 12.49 4.52
C ALA A 44 22.03 13.96 4.39
N GLY A 45 22.64 14.86 5.16
CA GLY A 45 22.27 16.27 5.22
C GLY A 45 21.18 16.60 6.26
N MET A 46 20.64 15.61 6.97
CA MET A 46 19.59 15.78 7.99
C MET A 46 20.04 15.23 9.35
N GLY A 47 19.41 15.76 10.41
CA GLY A 47 19.61 15.33 11.80
C GLY A 47 21.07 15.06 12.17
N THR A 48 21.38 13.82 12.56
CA THR A 48 22.75 13.45 13.00
C THR A 48 23.78 13.45 11.85
N ARG A 49 23.31 13.50 10.61
CA ARG A 49 24.10 13.57 9.37
C ARG A 49 24.03 14.95 8.70
N ALA A 50 23.66 16.00 9.45
CA ALA A 50 23.55 17.36 8.93
C ALA A 50 24.86 17.91 8.31
N SER A 51 26.02 17.40 8.73
CA SER A 51 27.33 17.77 8.18
C SER A 51 27.72 17.04 6.89
N ASP A 52 26.95 16.03 6.47
CA ASP A 52 27.26 15.29 5.24
C ASP A 52 27.10 16.23 4.04
N HIS A 53 28.07 16.22 3.12
CA HIS A 53 28.01 17.04 1.91
C HIS A 53 27.22 16.38 0.78
N GLY A 54 26.74 17.20 -0.17
CA GLY A 54 25.99 16.75 -1.35
C GLY A 54 26.80 15.91 -2.35
N PRO A 55 26.20 15.51 -3.48
CA PRO A 55 24.89 15.97 -3.95
C PRO A 55 23.73 15.41 -3.11
N PHE A 56 22.67 16.19 -2.89
CA PHE A 56 21.47 15.75 -2.17
C PHE A 56 20.39 15.37 -3.19
N THR A 57 20.37 14.11 -3.59
CA THR A 57 19.47 13.58 -4.61
C THR A 57 18.79 12.30 -4.14
N LEU A 58 17.59 12.03 -4.68
CA LEU A 58 16.85 10.79 -4.43
C LEU A 58 17.71 9.55 -4.66
N ALA A 59 18.53 9.56 -5.72
CA ALA A 59 19.44 8.45 -6.03
C ALA A 59 20.48 8.21 -4.93
N ARG A 60 21.13 9.26 -4.41
CA ARG A 60 22.10 9.10 -3.33
C ARG A 60 21.46 8.56 -2.06
N TRP A 61 20.32 9.11 -1.64
CA TRP A 61 19.65 8.62 -0.43
C TRP A 61 19.19 7.17 -0.59
N ALA A 62 18.77 6.78 -1.81
CA ALA A 62 18.45 5.39 -2.12
C ALA A 62 19.70 4.48 -2.06
N ASP A 63 20.87 4.94 -2.52
CA ASP A 63 22.13 4.19 -2.43
C ASP A 63 22.58 4.01 -0.96
N ASP A 64 22.44 5.05 -0.14
CA ASP A 64 22.72 4.99 1.30
C ASP A 64 21.76 4.02 2.01
N LEU A 65 20.46 4.10 1.70
CA LEU A 65 19.45 3.21 2.25
C LEU A 65 19.69 1.76 1.81
N GLU A 66 20.06 1.55 0.55
CA GLU A 66 20.41 0.24 0.01
C GLU A 66 21.53 -0.42 0.82
N SER A 67 22.56 0.35 1.17
CA SER A 67 23.68 -0.12 2.00
C SER A 67 23.22 -0.57 3.39
N VAL A 68 22.30 0.17 4.01
CA VAL A 68 21.72 -0.17 5.31
C VAL A 68 20.85 -1.42 5.23
N VAL A 69 20.01 -1.54 4.21
CA VAL A 69 19.15 -2.71 4.02
C VAL A 69 19.97 -3.96 3.76
N ARG A 70 21.02 -3.88 2.92
CA ARG A 70 21.93 -5.02 2.68
C ARG A 70 22.67 -5.48 3.93
N ALA A 71 22.96 -4.55 4.86
CA ALA A 71 23.58 -4.87 6.15
C ALA A 71 22.58 -5.41 7.19
N THR A 72 21.27 -5.27 6.94
CA THR A 72 20.22 -5.76 7.84
C THR A 72 20.01 -7.26 7.65
N GLU A 73 19.91 -8.01 8.75
CA GLU A 73 19.73 -9.45 8.65
C GLU A 73 18.26 -9.83 8.42
N GLY A 74 18.01 -10.73 7.46
CA GLY A 74 16.67 -11.26 7.22
C GLY A 74 15.78 -10.39 6.34
N PRO A 75 14.46 -10.67 6.29
CA PRO A 75 13.49 -9.91 5.52
C PRO A 75 13.36 -8.47 6.02
N VAL A 76 13.06 -7.54 5.12
CA VAL A 76 12.90 -6.12 5.45
C VAL A 76 11.54 -5.61 5.00
N VAL A 77 10.92 -4.81 5.86
CA VAL A 77 9.79 -3.93 5.51
C VAL A 77 10.33 -2.51 5.44
N LEU A 78 10.32 -1.92 4.26
CA LEU A 78 10.70 -0.52 4.10
C LEU A 78 9.47 0.36 4.34
N VAL A 79 9.61 1.36 5.19
CA VAL A 79 8.55 2.33 5.49
C VAL A 79 9.08 3.72 5.17
N GLY A 80 8.45 4.45 4.27
CA GLY A 80 8.90 5.77 3.86
C GLY A 80 7.81 6.83 4.04
N HIS A 81 8.13 7.93 4.73
CA HIS A 81 7.22 9.07 4.87
C HIS A 81 7.52 10.15 3.83
N SER A 82 6.51 10.66 3.12
CA SER A 82 6.64 11.79 2.19
C SER A 82 7.77 11.55 1.17
N MET A 83 8.80 12.40 1.11
CA MET A 83 10.00 12.19 0.29
C MET A 83 10.71 10.85 0.59
N GLY A 84 10.69 10.41 1.85
CA GLY A 84 11.18 9.09 2.26
C GLY A 84 10.49 7.95 1.53
N GLY A 85 9.25 8.14 1.07
CA GLY A 85 8.54 7.19 0.19
C GLY A 85 9.19 7.05 -1.19
N GLN A 86 9.62 8.15 -1.81
CA GLN A 86 10.35 8.13 -3.09
C GLN A 86 11.68 7.38 -2.94
N ILE A 87 12.40 7.63 -1.84
CA ILE A 87 13.68 7.00 -1.51
C ILE A 87 13.50 5.49 -1.25
N ALA A 88 12.49 5.13 -0.45
CA ALA A 88 12.17 3.75 -0.13
C ALA A 88 11.75 2.96 -1.37
N GLU A 89 10.95 3.54 -2.27
CA GLU A 89 10.59 2.91 -3.54
C GLU A 89 11.83 2.61 -4.40
N LEU A 90 12.72 3.59 -4.58
CA LEU A 90 13.93 3.44 -5.38
C LEU A 90 14.86 2.35 -4.82
N ALA A 91 15.01 2.28 -3.49
CA ALA A 91 15.80 1.23 -2.85
C ALA A 91 15.13 -0.14 -2.96
N ALA A 92 13.82 -0.23 -2.70
CA ALA A 92 13.04 -1.46 -2.77
C ALA A 92 13.13 -2.12 -4.17
N ALA A 93 13.05 -1.31 -5.22
CA ALA A 93 13.17 -1.75 -6.61
C ALA A 93 14.50 -2.47 -6.94
N ARG A 94 15.55 -2.25 -6.15
CA ARG A 94 16.89 -2.87 -6.32
C ARG A 94 17.16 -4.02 -5.35
N LEU A 95 16.27 -4.22 -4.38
CA LEU A 95 16.44 -5.10 -3.23
C LEU A 95 15.27 -6.08 -3.06
N ALA A 96 14.51 -6.35 -4.12
CA ALA A 96 13.23 -7.06 -4.07
C ALA A 96 13.28 -8.46 -3.41
N GLU A 97 14.44 -9.14 -3.37
CA GLU A 97 14.55 -10.41 -2.64
C GLU A 97 14.57 -10.22 -1.11
N GLN A 98 15.16 -9.12 -0.63
CA GLN A 98 15.31 -8.83 0.79
C GLN A 98 14.16 -7.96 1.32
N VAL A 99 13.73 -6.96 0.54
CA VAL A 99 12.59 -6.11 0.87
C VAL A 99 11.31 -6.85 0.48
N ARG A 100 10.52 -7.25 1.48
CA ARG A 100 9.28 -8.01 1.28
C ARG A 100 8.06 -7.13 1.07
N SER A 101 8.05 -5.95 1.71
CA SER A 101 6.95 -5.02 1.59
C SER A 101 7.43 -3.58 1.72
N LEU A 102 6.65 -2.68 1.12
CA LEU A 102 6.82 -1.23 1.17
C LEU A 102 5.56 -0.61 1.80
N VAL A 103 5.75 0.19 2.85
CA VAL A 103 4.69 1.02 3.43
C VAL A 103 5.00 2.48 3.14
N LEU A 104 4.13 3.15 2.40
CA LEU A 104 4.29 4.53 1.96
C LEU A 104 3.36 5.41 2.78
N VAL A 105 3.90 6.26 3.65
CA VAL A 105 3.12 7.13 4.54
C VAL A 105 3.12 8.55 4.01
N ASP A 106 1.94 9.08 3.66
CA ASP A 106 1.77 10.41 3.07
C ASP A 106 2.75 10.66 1.89
N PRO A 107 2.89 9.74 0.92
CA PRO A 107 4.03 9.74 0.01
C PRO A 107 3.97 10.82 -1.06
N ILE A 108 5.14 11.40 -1.37
CA ILE A 108 5.33 12.20 -2.57
C ILE A 108 5.43 11.25 -3.79
N PRO A 109 4.75 11.53 -4.92
CA PRO A 109 4.91 10.73 -6.13
C PRO A 109 6.38 10.62 -6.55
N LEU A 110 6.83 9.44 -7.00
CA LEU A 110 8.22 9.28 -7.44
C LEU A 110 8.59 10.21 -8.61
N ALA A 111 7.63 10.53 -9.47
CA ALA A 111 7.80 11.50 -10.55
C ALA A 111 8.05 12.93 -10.05
N GLY A 112 7.82 13.20 -8.77
CA GLY A 112 7.82 14.54 -8.19
C GLY A 112 6.45 15.20 -8.31
N THR A 113 6.29 16.31 -7.59
CA THR A 113 5.07 17.13 -7.62
C THR A 113 5.09 18.17 -8.73
N HIS A 114 6.27 18.52 -9.24
CA HIS A 114 6.49 19.57 -10.24
C HIS A 114 5.74 20.87 -9.92
N LEU A 115 5.79 21.30 -8.65
CA LEU A 115 5.22 22.55 -8.21
C LEU A 115 5.88 23.71 -8.99
N PRO A 116 5.09 24.71 -9.40
CA PRO A 116 5.62 25.87 -10.09
C PRO A 116 6.52 26.70 -9.14
N PRO A 117 7.44 27.53 -9.69
CA PRO A 117 8.45 28.26 -8.92
C PRO A 117 7.90 29.00 -7.68
N GLU A 118 6.74 29.64 -7.79
CA GLU A 118 6.11 30.39 -6.71
C GLU A 118 5.60 29.49 -5.56
N ARG A 119 5.28 28.22 -5.84
CA ARG A 119 4.80 27.26 -4.86
C ARG A 119 5.92 26.46 -4.21
N ILE A 120 7.04 26.24 -4.91
CA ILE A 120 8.22 25.54 -4.36
C ILE A 120 9.16 26.48 -3.60
N ALA A 121 9.19 27.77 -3.95
CA ALA A 121 10.07 28.76 -3.32
C ALA A 121 10.01 28.80 -1.78
N PRO A 122 8.85 28.66 -1.10
CA PRO A 122 8.81 28.59 0.37
C PRO A 122 9.56 27.38 0.94
N PHE A 123 9.58 26.26 0.23
CA PHE A 123 10.32 25.08 0.64
C PHE A 123 11.82 25.25 0.41
N GLN A 124 12.22 25.95 -0.66
CA GLN A 124 13.63 26.22 -0.97
C GLN A 124 14.27 27.34 -0.12
N ALA A 125 13.51 27.96 0.79
CA ALA A 125 13.96 29.12 1.53
C ALA A 125 15.07 28.75 2.55
N PRO A 126 16.24 29.41 2.51
CA PRO A 126 17.41 29.04 3.30
C PRO A 126 17.30 29.34 4.81
N ASP A 127 16.38 30.22 5.21
CA ASP A 127 16.19 30.63 6.59
C ASP A 127 14.70 30.72 6.90
N LEU A 128 14.17 29.64 7.48
CA LEU A 128 12.78 29.57 7.93
C LEU A 128 12.65 29.98 9.41
N GLY A 129 13.75 30.16 10.16
CA GLY A 129 13.72 30.39 11.61
C GLY A 129 12.91 29.32 12.38
N LEU A 130 12.89 29.40 13.71
CA LEU A 130 12.11 28.44 14.52
C LEU A 130 10.60 28.59 14.31
N ASP A 131 10.12 29.83 14.27
CA ASP A 131 8.68 30.09 14.23
C ASP A 131 8.06 29.75 12.87
N ALA A 132 8.75 30.00 11.75
CA ALA A 132 8.21 29.58 10.46
C ALA A 132 8.32 28.07 10.25
N GLN A 133 9.36 27.40 10.79
CA GLN A 133 9.43 25.93 10.82
C GLN A 133 8.26 25.30 11.59
N ARG A 134 7.92 25.85 12.75
CA ARG A 134 6.77 25.40 13.55
C ARG A 134 5.45 25.65 12.85
N ALA A 135 5.28 26.85 12.28
CA ALA A 135 4.08 27.24 11.57
C ALA A 135 3.88 26.42 10.29
N PHE A 136 4.96 26.11 9.58
CA PHE A 136 4.95 25.24 8.41
C PHE A 136 4.40 23.85 8.76
N ARG A 137 4.92 23.20 9.81
CA ARG A 137 4.40 21.90 10.26
C ARG A 137 2.98 22.00 10.77
N GLY A 138 2.67 23.05 11.55
CA GLY A 138 1.31 23.30 12.03
C GLY A 138 0.28 23.56 10.92
N ALA A 139 0.71 24.01 9.74
CA ALA A 139 -0.17 24.26 8.60
C ALA A 139 -0.48 23.01 7.76
N LEU A 140 0.37 21.99 7.80
CA LEU A 140 0.18 20.74 7.05
C LEU A 140 -0.33 19.58 7.93
N ALA A 141 -0.19 19.70 9.25
CA ALA A 141 -0.73 18.75 10.23
C ALA A 141 -2.15 19.14 10.67
N THR A 142 -2.92 18.16 11.16
CA THR A 142 -4.18 18.42 11.88
C THR A 142 -3.92 18.73 13.35
N ALA A 143 -3.05 17.94 13.98
CA ALA A 143 -2.71 18.05 15.40
C ALA A 143 -1.27 17.58 15.67
N PHE A 144 -0.29 18.34 15.17
CA PHE A 144 1.12 18.00 15.40
C PHE A 144 1.50 18.14 16.88
N PRO A 145 2.17 17.14 17.50
CA PRO A 145 2.60 17.23 18.90
C PRO A 145 3.56 18.42 19.12
N ALA A 146 3.21 19.33 20.03
CA ALA A 146 3.95 20.58 20.20
C ALA A 146 5.44 20.37 20.56
N GLU A 147 5.73 19.43 21.46
CA GLU A 147 7.11 19.10 21.85
C GLU A 147 7.93 18.57 20.68
N GLU A 148 7.31 17.74 19.82
CA GLU A 148 7.96 17.20 18.64
C GLU A 148 8.16 18.27 17.56
N ASN A 149 7.21 19.20 17.41
CA ASN A 149 7.35 20.33 16.49
C ASN A 149 8.52 21.23 16.91
N ASP A 150 8.61 21.51 18.21
CA ASP A 150 9.72 22.26 18.78
C ASP A 150 11.05 21.54 18.58
N ARG A 151 11.10 20.23 18.82
CA ARG A 151 12.31 19.41 18.60
C ARG A 151 12.76 19.47 17.15
N LEU A 152 11.86 19.21 16.21
CA LEU A 152 12.16 19.24 14.78
C LEU A 152 12.60 20.63 14.31
N ALA A 153 11.95 21.70 14.78
CA ALA A 153 12.38 23.05 14.45
C ALA A 153 13.83 23.32 14.90
N GLN A 154 14.24 22.83 16.07
CA GLN A 154 15.62 22.93 16.56
C GLN A 154 16.59 22.08 15.73
N VAL A 155 16.18 20.88 15.32
CA VAL A 155 17.00 20.03 14.44
C VAL A 155 17.22 20.69 13.09
N THR A 156 16.16 21.24 12.49
CA THR A 156 16.24 21.90 11.17
C THR A 156 17.15 23.13 11.17
N LEU A 157 17.36 23.82 12.31
CA LEU A 157 18.34 24.92 12.41
C LEU A 157 19.80 24.50 12.11
N HIS A 158 20.11 23.22 12.23
CA HIS A 158 21.46 22.69 12.00
C HIS A 158 21.65 22.18 10.56
N VAL A 159 20.60 22.19 9.74
CA VAL A 159 20.67 21.79 8.33
C VAL A 159 21.29 22.93 7.53
N ASP A 160 22.29 22.62 6.70
CA ASP A 160 22.90 23.62 5.83
C ASP A 160 21.85 24.22 4.87
N PRO A 161 21.80 25.55 4.70
CA PRO A 161 20.81 26.18 3.83
C PRO A 161 20.79 25.68 2.38
N SER A 162 21.95 25.26 1.85
CA SER A 162 22.01 24.64 0.51
C SER A 162 21.33 23.27 0.48
N THR A 163 21.45 22.48 1.56
CA THR A 163 20.75 21.20 1.71
C THR A 163 19.24 21.37 1.69
N ILE A 164 18.71 22.43 2.30
CA ILE A 164 17.27 22.76 2.29
C ILE A 164 16.79 22.91 0.84
N SER A 165 17.45 23.77 0.07
CA SER A 165 17.09 24.07 -1.32
C SER A 165 17.27 22.86 -2.25
N ASP A 166 18.38 22.13 -2.12
CA ASP A 166 18.67 20.94 -2.93
C ASP A 166 17.66 19.82 -2.65
N THR A 167 17.32 19.59 -1.38
CA THR A 167 16.33 18.57 -1.00
C THR A 167 14.94 18.95 -1.49
N ALA A 168 14.55 20.23 -1.37
CA ALA A 168 13.30 20.74 -1.91
C ALA A 168 13.18 20.51 -3.42
N THR A 169 14.27 20.77 -4.15
CA THR A 169 14.36 20.51 -5.59
C THR A 169 14.24 19.01 -5.89
N ALA A 170 14.93 18.16 -5.12
CA ALA A 170 14.95 16.72 -5.36
C ALA A 170 13.57 16.05 -5.24
N TRP A 171 12.79 16.34 -4.19
CA TRP A 171 11.46 15.72 -4.07
C TRP A 171 10.44 16.33 -5.04
N ASN A 172 10.61 17.60 -5.41
CA ASN A 172 9.71 18.29 -6.33
C ASN A 172 9.91 17.85 -7.79
N ASP A 173 11.17 17.71 -8.22
CA ASP A 173 11.53 17.28 -9.57
C ASP A 173 11.42 15.76 -9.73
N GLY A 174 11.53 15.02 -8.63
CA GLY A 174 11.38 13.58 -8.59
C GLY A 174 12.48 12.82 -9.32
N HIS A 175 12.14 11.60 -9.75
CA HIS A 175 13.04 10.70 -10.44
C HIS A 175 12.42 10.23 -11.77
N PRO A 176 13.20 10.04 -12.85
CA PRO A 176 12.69 9.61 -14.16
C PRO A 176 11.92 8.27 -14.12
N ASP A 177 12.30 7.34 -13.25
CA ASP A 177 11.58 6.07 -13.04
C ASP A 177 10.14 6.29 -12.50
N GLY A 178 9.84 7.49 -12.02
CA GLY A 178 8.50 7.95 -11.65
C GLY A 178 7.50 7.98 -12.81
N GLN A 179 7.97 7.95 -14.06
CA GLN A 179 7.13 7.99 -15.27
C GLN A 179 6.68 6.59 -15.75
N GLN A 180 7.13 5.53 -15.08
CA GLN A 180 6.84 4.13 -15.41
C GLN A 180 6.36 3.39 -14.17
N PRO A 181 5.63 2.28 -14.29
CA PRO A 181 5.32 1.42 -13.15
C PRO A 181 6.57 1.05 -12.35
N SER A 182 6.42 0.88 -11.03
CA SER A 182 7.52 0.52 -10.17
C SER A 182 8.09 -0.84 -10.56
N LYS A 183 9.41 -0.98 -10.42
CA LYS A 183 10.10 -2.28 -10.56
C LYS A 183 10.03 -3.10 -9.26
N PHE A 184 9.55 -2.50 -8.17
CA PHE A 184 9.26 -3.24 -6.96
C PHE A 184 7.96 -4.03 -7.14
N HIS A 185 8.03 -5.33 -6.89
CA HIS A 185 6.89 -6.24 -7.05
C HIS A 185 6.44 -6.86 -5.72
N GLY A 186 6.93 -6.40 -4.57
CA GLY A 186 6.43 -6.87 -3.28
C GLY A 186 5.08 -6.25 -2.92
N SER A 187 4.54 -6.60 -1.75
CA SER A 187 3.30 -5.99 -1.25
C SER A 187 3.52 -4.52 -0.93
N VAL A 188 2.59 -3.65 -1.34
CA VAL A 188 2.66 -2.21 -1.10
C VAL A 188 1.42 -1.75 -0.36
N THR A 189 1.61 -1.04 0.74
CA THR A 189 0.53 -0.36 1.47
C THR A 189 0.78 1.14 1.43
N VAL A 190 -0.19 1.90 0.93
CA VAL A 190 -0.16 3.36 0.93
C VAL A 190 -1.05 3.88 2.04
N LEU A 191 -0.47 4.63 2.97
CA LEU A 191 -1.16 5.31 4.05
C LEU A 191 -1.26 6.80 3.73
N ARG A 192 -2.44 7.37 3.96
CA ARG A 192 -2.69 8.80 3.79
C ARG A 192 -3.40 9.37 5.01
N GLY A 193 -2.95 10.49 5.53
CA GLY A 193 -3.69 11.31 6.48
C GLY A 193 -5.00 11.81 5.88
N GLU A 194 -6.12 11.59 6.58
CA GLU A 194 -7.45 12.01 6.12
C GLU A 194 -7.51 13.47 5.68
N ASN A 195 -6.84 14.33 6.46
CA ASN A 195 -6.84 15.78 6.30
C ASN A 195 -5.52 16.31 5.71
N ASP A 196 -4.68 15.45 5.13
CA ASP A 196 -3.44 15.90 4.49
C ASP A 196 -3.77 16.87 3.32
N PRO A 197 -3.35 18.16 3.41
CA PRO A 197 -3.64 19.15 2.38
C PRO A 197 -2.69 19.06 1.18
N PHE A 198 -1.62 18.26 1.29
CA PHE A 198 -0.55 18.12 0.31
C PHE A 198 -0.68 16.82 -0.48
N VAL A 199 -0.79 15.68 0.21
CA VAL A 199 -1.00 14.35 -0.39
C VAL A 199 -2.48 13.99 -0.27
N THR A 200 -3.26 14.38 -1.27
CA THR A 200 -4.71 14.14 -1.33
C THR A 200 -5.04 12.75 -1.90
N GLU A 201 -6.30 12.34 -1.81
CA GLU A 201 -6.79 11.10 -2.45
C GLU A 201 -6.52 11.10 -3.94
N GLU A 202 -6.71 12.25 -4.57
CA GLU A 202 -6.45 12.44 -5.99
C GLU A 202 -4.96 12.25 -6.30
N VAL A 203 -4.07 12.77 -5.45
CA VAL A 203 -2.62 12.57 -5.63
C VAL A 203 -2.26 11.09 -5.52
N VAL A 204 -2.77 10.39 -4.51
CA VAL A 204 -2.50 8.98 -4.29
C VAL A 204 -3.04 8.14 -5.45
N SER A 205 -4.32 8.30 -5.80
CA SER A 205 -4.99 7.51 -6.84
C SER A 205 -4.48 7.80 -8.25
N ALA A 206 -4.04 9.03 -8.55
CA ALA A 206 -3.56 9.38 -9.88
C ALA A 206 -2.05 9.12 -10.09
N TYR A 207 -1.22 9.28 -9.05
CA TYR A 207 0.24 9.35 -9.23
C TYR A 207 1.04 8.34 -8.38
N VAL A 208 0.46 7.78 -7.33
CA VAL A 208 1.17 6.84 -6.43
C VAL A 208 0.68 5.41 -6.65
N ALA A 209 -0.59 5.13 -6.39
CA ALA A 209 -1.16 3.79 -6.46
C ALA A 209 -1.00 3.12 -7.85
N PRO A 210 -1.19 3.81 -8.99
CA PRO A 210 -1.03 3.20 -10.31
C PRO A 210 0.39 2.68 -10.61
N ARG A 211 1.39 3.12 -9.83
CA ARG A 211 2.77 2.62 -9.95
C ARG A 211 2.91 1.18 -9.47
N PHE A 212 2.00 0.72 -8.61
CA PHE A 212 2.10 -0.54 -7.89
C PHE A 212 0.82 -1.37 -8.10
N PRO A 213 0.81 -2.30 -9.08
CA PRO A 213 -0.31 -3.22 -9.26
C PRO A 213 -0.63 -3.95 -7.95
N GLY A 214 -1.90 -3.88 -7.51
CA GLY A 214 -2.34 -4.49 -6.26
C GLY A 214 -1.96 -3.77 -4.96
N ALA A 215 -1.52 -2.50 -4.99
CA ALA A 215 -1.31 -1.71 -3.77
C ALA A 215 -2.59 -1.56 -2.94
N ASP A 216 -2.43 -1.60 -1.61
CA ASP A 216 -3.50 -1.40 -0.63
C ASP A 216 -3.45 0.04 -0.11
N SER A 217 -4.44 0.86 -0.45
CA SER A 217 -4.54 2.25 0.02
C SER A 217 -5.45 2.35 1.24
N GLN A 218 -4.96 2.98 2.31
CA GLN A 218 -5.70 3.17 3.57
C GLN A 218 -5.57 4.61 4.08
N THR A 219 -6.63 5.08 4.74
CA THR A 219 -6.69 6.43 5.32
C THR A 219 -6.51 6.39 6.83
N ILE A 220 -5.60 7.20 7.36
CA ILE A 220 -5.41 7.43 8.79
C ILE A 220 -6.33 8.57 9.23
N ALA A 221 -7.40 8.21 9.94
CA ALA A 221 -8.41 9.15 10.39
C ALA A 221 -7.82 10.25 11.29
N GLY A 222 -8.26 11.48 11.07
CA GLY A 222 -7.88 12.65 11.86
C GLY A 222 -6.44 13.13 11.72
N ALA A 223 -5.62 12.52 10.86
CA ALA A 223 -4.23 12.92 10.63
C ALA A 223 -4.08 13.88 9.44
N GLY A 224 -3.10 14.78 9.51
CA GLY A 224 -2.58 15.54 8.37
C GLY A 224 -1.34 14.88 7.75
N HIS A 225 -0.38 15.68 7.29
CA HIS A 225 0.78 15.22 6.51
C HIS A 225 1.81 14.39 7.30
N TRP A 226 1.73 14.33 8.63
CA TRP A 226 2.60 13.46 9.44
C TRP A 226 1.77 12.42 10.18
N ALA A 227 1.08 11.55 9.45
CA ALA A 227 0.19 10.57 10.06
C ALA A 227 0.88 9.69 11.12
N HIS A 228 2.17 9.43 10.95
CA HIS A 228 3.00 8.67 11.89
C HIS A 228 3.36 9.43 13.18
N ALA A 229 3.39 10.76 13.16
CA ALA A 229 3.60 11.59 14.36
C ALA A 229 2.28 11.96 15.04
N GLU A 230 1.23 12.20 14.26
CA GLU A 230 -0.10 12.59 14.74
C GLU A 230 -0.90 11.40 15.28
N ASN A 231 -0.79 10.24 14.63
CA ASN A 231 -1.47 9.01 15.03
C ASN A 231 -0.53 7.78 14.97
N PRO A 232 0.52 7.75 15.83
CA PRO A 232 1.56 6.73 15.78
C PRO A 232 1.01 5.31 15.99
N ALA A 233 -0.02 5.14 16.83
CA ALA A 233 -0.62 3.84 17.10
C ALA A 233 -1.33 3.26 15.86
N ALA A 234 -2.04 4.10 15.09
CA ALA A 234 -2.72 3.65 13.87
C ALA A 234 -1.70 3.25 12.79
N VAL A 235 -0.66 4.05 12.58
CA VAL A 235 0.41 3.72 11.62
C VAL A 235 1.17 2.46 12.05
N ALA A 236 1.52 2.34 13.33
CA ALA A 236 2.18 1.15 13.87
C ALA A 236 1.31 -0.12 13.74
N ALA A 237 -0.02 -0.01 13.86
CA ALA A 237 -0.94 -1.12 13.67
C ALA A 237 -0.91 -1.64 12.22
N VAL A 238 -0.85 -0.75 11.23
CA VAL A 238 -0.69 -1.17 9.82
C VAL A 238 0.65 -1.85 9.60
N ILE A 239 1.75 -1.25 10.08
CA ILE A 239 3.10 -1.83 9.95
C ILE A 239 3.15 -3.21 10.62
N THR A 240 2.52 -3.35 11.78
CA THR A 240 2.40 -4.63 12.50
C THR A 240 1.68 -5.67 11.63
N ALA A 241 0.53 -5.33 11.05
CA ALA A 241 -0.23 -6.24 10.20
C ALA A 241 0.59 -6.70 8.97
N VAL A 242 1.36 -5.79 8.36
CA VAL A 242 2.27 -6.11 7.25
C VAL A 242 3.37 -7.08 7.70
N VAL A 243 3.98 -6.85 8.86
CA VAL A 243 5.00 -7.75 9.42
C VAL A 243 4.40 -9.12 9.73
N GLU A 244 3.22 -9.17 10.35
CA GLU A 244 2.51 -10.40 10.68
C GLU A 244 2.18 -11.21 9.42
N GLU A 245 1.73 -10.56 8.34
CA GLU A 245 1.50 -11.19 7.04
C GLU A 245 2.77 -11.85 6.48
N ILE A 246 3.91 -11.13 6.50
CA ILE A 246 5.20 -11.65 6.04
C ILE A 246 5.68 -12.82 6.91
N THR A 247 5.49 -12.74 8.23
CA THR A 247 5.90 -13.83 9.13
C THR A 247 5.06 -15.08 9.00
N SER A 248 3.76 -14.92 8.70
CA SER A 248 2.81 -16.03 8.57
C SER A 248 2.95 -16.72 7.20
N ASN A 249 3.42 -16.00 6.17
CA ASN A 249 3.69 -16.55 4.85
C ASN A 249 5.16 -16.38 4.43
N PRO A 250 6.11 -17.12 5.03
CA PRO A 250 7.54 -16.97 4.77
C PRO A 250 7.99 -17.40 3.36
N ALA A 251 7.13 -18.15 2.64
CA ALA A 251 7.40 -18.72 1.34
C ALA A 251 6.72 -17.93 0.22
N ASP A 252 7.28 -16.77 -0.14
CA ASP A 252 7.50 -16.34 -1.54
C ASP A 252 7.78 -14.83 -1.61
N GLY A 253 8.99 -14.47 -2.02
CA GLY A 253 9.34 -13.10 -2.46
C GLY A 253 8.73 -12.77 -3.83
N ARG A 254 7.42 -12.97 -3.98
CA ARG A 254 6.64 -12.61 -5.17
C ARG A 254 5.52 -11.65 -4.73
N PRO A 255 4.99 -10.80 -5.64
CA PRO A 255 3.80 -10.02 -5.34
C PRO A 255 2.78 -10.92 -4.68
N ALA A 256 2.26 -10.48 -3.54
CA ALA A 256 1.23 -11.21 -2.83
C ALA A 256 0.19 -11.67 -3.85
N LYS A 257 -0.04 -12.98 -3.94
CA LYS A 257 -1.11 -13.53 -4.78
C LYS A 257 -2.40 -13.08 -4.11
N THR A 258 -2.89 -11.90 -4.47
CA THR A 258 -4.07 -11.31 -3.87
C THR A 258 -5.27 -11.52 -4.75
N TRP A 259 -6.44 -11.58 -4.12
CA TRP A 259 -7.72 -11.62 -4.81
C TRP A 259 -7.87 -10.45 -5.81
N THR A 260 -7.43 -9.26 -5.44
CA THR A 260 -7.50 -8.07 -6.29
C THR A 260 -6.56 -8.16 -7.49
N ALA A 261 -5.33 -8.65 -7.31
CA ALA A 261 -4.40 -8.87 -8.42
C ALA A 261 -4.88 -9.96 -9.40
N ALA A 262 -5.60 -10.98 -8.94
CA ALA A 262 -6.18 -11.99 -9.82
C ALA A 262 -7.19 -11.40 -10.83
N PHE A 263 -7.93 -10.35 -10.44
CA PHE A 263 -8.84 -9.62 -11.33
C PHE A 263 -8.15 -8.79 -12.42
N GLU A 264 -6.91 -8.36 -12.20
CA GLU A 264 -6.13 -7.67 -13.24
C GLU A 264 -5.70 -8.65 -14.33
N GLN A 265 -5.32 -9.88 -13.92
CA GLN A 265 -4.85 -10.91 -14.84
C GLN A 265 -5.99 -11.61 -15.59
N ARG A 266 -7.18 -11.71 -14.99
CA ARG A 266 -8.40 -12.27 -15.62
C ARG A 266 -8.23 -13.70 -16.16
N THR A 267 -7.37 -14.50 -15.54
CA THR A 267 -7.10 -15.90 -15.93
C THR A 267 -7.44 -16.87 -14.81
N GLU A 268 -7.76 -18.11 -15.17
CA GLU A 268 -7.99 -19.19 -14.20
C GLU A 268 -6.75 -19.40 -13.32
N ASP A 269 -5.54 -19.43 -13.90
CA ASP A 269 -4.29 -19.60 -13.17
C ASP A 269 -4.08 -18.52 -12.08
N ALA A 270 -4.47 -17.28 -12.36
CA ALA A 270 -4.34 -16.19 -11.39
C ALA A 270 -5.27 -16.39 -10.19
N PHE A 271 -6.50 -16.86 -10.41
CA PHE A 271 -7.43 -17.21 -9.34
C PHE A 271 -7.02 -18.51 -8.64
N ALA A 272 -6.57 -19.53 -9.37
CA ALA A 272 -6.10 -20.80 -8.82
C ALA A 272 -4.97 -20.61 -7.80
N ALA A 273 -4.13 -19.58 -8.02
CA ALA A 273 -3.00 -19.24 -7.18
C ALA A 273 -3.40 -18.71 -5.78
N VAL A 274 -4.63 -18.23 -5.60
CA VAL A 274 -5.12 -17.64 -4.33
C VAL A 274 -6.15 -18.50 -3.60
N LEU A 275 -6.64 -19.56 -4.25
CA LEU A 275 -7.74 -20.40 -3.76
C LEU A 275 -7.23 -21.67 -3.07
N SER A 276 -7.81 -21.97 -1.91
CA SER A 276 -7.61 -23.25 -1.21
C SER A 276 -8.19 -24.41 -2.05
N PRO A 277 -7.62 -25.62 -1.99
CA PRO A 277 -8.21 -26.81 -2.61
C PRO A 277 -9.66 -27.09 -2.19
N ASN A 278 -10.05 -26.64 -0.99
CA ASN A 278 -11.39 -26.83 -0.41
C ASN A 278 -12.23 -25.55 -0.43
N VAL A 279 -11.97 -24.64 -1.38
CA VAL A 279 -12.69 -23.36 -1.42
C VAL A 279 -14.18 -23.55 -1.67
N ARG A 280 -14.99 -22.78 -0.93
CA ARG A 280 -16.43 -22.68 -1.09
C ARG A 280 -16.85 -21.26 -1.46
N MET A 281 -17.61 -21.11 -2.53
CA MET A 281 -18.05 -19.81 -3.03
C MET A 281 -19.58 -19.70 -3.06
N GLU A 282 -20.08 -18.63 -2.47
CA GLU A 282 -21.46 -18.16 -2.60
C GLU A 282 -21.50 -16.82 -3.34
N ALA A 283 -22.52 -16.61 -4.16
CA ALA A 283 -22.72 -15.33 -4.82
C ALA A 283 -24.21 -15.08 -5.07
N SER A 284 -24.61 -13.81 -5.09
CA SER A 284 -25.99 -13.43 -5.44
C SER A 284 -26.44 -13.91 -6.83
N ALA A 285 -25.51 -14.23 -7.73
CA ALA A 285 -25.80 -14.75 -9.07
C ALA A 285 -25.83 -16.29 -9.16
N LEU A 286 -25.61 -16.99 -8.03
CA LEU A 286 -25.65 -18.45 -7.92
C LEU A 286 -26.87 -18.89 -7.11
N ALA A 287 -27.55 -19.94 -7.56
CA ALA A 287 -28.67 -20.56 -6.85
C ALA A 287 -28.20 -21.40 -5.65
N LYS A 288 -26.99 -21.96 -5.73
CA LYS A 288 -26.36 -22.73 -4.66
C LYS A 288 -24.83 -22.54 -4.65
N PRO A 289 -24.15 -22.80 -3.53
CA PRO A 289 -22.71 -22.62 -3.40
C PRO A 289 -21.90 -23.52 -4.34
N LEU A 290 -20.80 -23.01 -4.89
CA LEU A 290 -19.77 -23.81 -5.56
C LEU A 290 -18.79 -24.35 -4.52
N GLU A 291 -18.48 -25.65 -4.60
CA GLU A 291 -17.57 -26.34 -3.67
C GLU A 291 -16.38 -27.02 -4.38
N ARG A 292 -16.24 -26.79 -5.68
CA ARG A 292 -15.10 -27.28 -6.47
C ARG A 292 -14.25 -26.11 -6.93
N LYS A 293 -12.95 -26.18 -6.64
CA LYS A 293 -11.99 -25.13 -6.94
C LYS A 293 -12.00 -24.74 -8.43
N GLU A 294 -12.04 -25.73 -9.32
CA GLU A 294 -12.02 -25.51 -10.77
C GLU A 294 -13.25 -24.74 -11.26
N GLN A 295 -14.41 -24.96 -10.62
CA GLN A 295 -15.64 -24.23 -10.96
C GLN A 295 -15.57 -22.77 -10.50
N VAL A 296 -14.96 -22.52 -9.34
CA VAL A 296 -14.70 -21.16 -8.85
C VAL A 296 -13.73 -20.45 -9.78
N GLU A 297 -12.64 -21.09 -10.19
CA GLU A 297 -11.66 -20.54 -11.13
C GLU A 297 -12.30 -20.12 -12.45
N SER A 298 -13.04 -21.03 -13.11
CA SER A 298 -13.70 -20.74 -14.38
C SER A 298 -14.76 -19.65 -14.24
N LEU A 299 -15.53 -19.65 -13.15
CA LEU A 299 -16.52 -18.59 -12.89
C LEU A 299 -15.84 -17.23 -12.72
N MET A 300 -14.80 -17.15 -11.90
CA MET A 300 -14.11 -15.89 -11.62
C MET A 300 -13.37 -15.35 -12.86
N ALA A 301 -12.74 -16.22 -13.65
CA ALA A 301 -12.15 -15.84 -14.93
C ALA A 301 -13.22 -15.27 -15.88
N ALA A 302 -14.36 -15.94 -16.03
CA ALA A 302 -15.45 -15.48 -16.89
C ALA A 302 -16.08 -14.17 -16.40
N VAL A 303 -16.35 -14.03 -15.10
CA VAL A 303 -16.88 -12.78 -14.52
C VAL A 303 -15.88 -11.64 -14.68
N SER A 304 -14.60 -11.86 -14.36
CA SER A 304 -13.58 -10.81 -14.49
C SER A 304 -13.42 -10.32 -15.95
N SER A 305 -13.64 -11.20 -16.93
CA SER A 305 -13.58 -10.85 -18.35
C SER A 305 -14.70 -9.92 -18.82
N VAL A 306 -15.87 -9.91 -18.16
CA VAL A 306 -17.00 -9.07 -18.57
C VAL A 306 -16.91 -7.64 -18.04
N TYR A 307 -16.03 -7.39 -17.07
CA TYR A 307 -15.83 -6.05 -16.51
C TYR A 307 -15.05 -5.16 -17.47
N GLU A 308 -15.66 -4.01 -17.77
CA GLU A 308 -15.03 -2.88 -18.47
C GLU A 308 -14.17 -2.08 -17.48
N ARG A 309 -14.71 -1.84 -16.27
CA ARG A 309 -14.01 -1.24 -15.13
C ARG A 309 -14.37 -2.02 -13.87
N LEU A 310 -13.39 -2.21 -12.98
CA LEU A 310 -13.59 -2.70 -11.62
C LEU A 310 -12.62 -1.95 -10.70
N GLU A 311 -13.14 -1.41 -9.61
CA GLU A 311 -12.39 -0.63 -8.64
C GLU A 311 -12.77 -1.10 -7.23
N PHE A 312 -11.77 -1.45 -6.43
CA PHE A 312 -11.97 -1.78 -5.02
C PHE A 312 -11.86 -0.50 -4.20
N VAL A 313 -13.00 -0.01 -3.71
CA VAL A 313 -13.10 1.31 -3.08
C VAL A 313 -12.80 1.28 -1.59
N ARG A 314 -12.94 0.13 -0.93
CA ARG A 314 -12.62 -0.03 0.49
C ARG A 314 -12.26 -1.45 0.83
N LYS A 315 -11.26 -1.62 1.69
CA LYS A 315 -10.87 -2.90 2.29
C LYS A 315 -10.90 -2.80 3.81
N VAL A 316 -11.46 -3.82 4.46
CA VAL A 316 -11.39 -4.01 5.91
C VAL A 316 -10.95 -5.44 6.18
N GLN A 317 -10.01 -5.64 7.10
CA GLN A 317 -9.58 -6.96 7.53
C GLN A 317 -9.86 -7.15 9.02
N ASP A 318 -10.48 -8.29 9.36
CA ASP A 318 -10.82 -8.70 10.72
C ASP A 318 -10.50 -10.19 10.90
N GLY A 319 -9.35 -10.47 11.52
CA GLY A 319 -8.80 -11.82 11.61
C GLY A 319 -8.62 -12.47 10.23
N PRO A 320 -9.15 -13.70 10.01
CA PRO A 320 -9.03 -14.39 8.72
C PRO A 320 -9.94 -13.81 7.62
N ARG A 321 -10.79 -12.83 7.95
CA ARG A 321 -11.79 -12.28 7.03
C ARG A 321 -11.36 -10.97 6.43
N THR A 322 -11.54 -10.82 5.11
CA THR A 322 -11.39 -9.57 4.37
C THR A 322 -12.73 -9.17 3.75
N TYR A 323 -13.11 -7.91 3.93
CA TYR A 323 -14.28 -7.29 3.34
C TYR A 323 -13.82 -6.28 2.30
N LEU A 324 -14.24 -6.47 1.05
CA LEU A 324 -13.86 -5.63 -0.08
C LEU A 324 -15.11 -4.98 -0.67
N GLU A 325 -15.26 -3.68 -0.51
CA GLU A 325 -16.26 -2.89 -1.22
C GLU A 325 -15.72 -2.55 -2.60
N TRP A 326 -16.56 -2.64 -3.64
CA TRP A 326 -16.16 -2.40 -5.01
C TRP A 326 -17.25 -1.76 -5.86
N GLU A 327 -16.81 -1.05 -6.90
CA GLU A 327 -17.63 -0.48 -7.96
C GLU A 327 -17.14 -1.01 -9.31
N ALA A 328 -18.06 -1.33 -10.21
CA ALA A 328 -17.73 -1.86 -11.53
C ALA A 328 -18.71 -1.40 -12.60
N SER A 329 -18.24 -1.42 -13.84
CA SER A 329 -19.07 -1.28 -15.04
C SER A 329 -18.87 -2.48 -15.96
N ALA A 330 -19.97 -2.95 -16.54
CA ALA A 330 -19.98 -4.05 -17.51
C ALA A 330 -21.15 -3.92 -18.48
N PHE A 331 -21.20 -4.77 -19.50
CA PHE A 331 -22.38 -4.91 -20.38
C PHE A 331 -22.81 -3.62 -21.09
N GLY A 332 -21.85 -2.80 -21.52
CA GLY A 332 -22.09 -1.51 -22.18
C GLY A 332 -22.31 -0.38 -21.19
N GLY A 333 -21.44 -0.25 -20.18
CA GLY A 333 -21.51 0.82 -19.18
C GLY A 333 -22.57 0.66 -18.10
N PHE A 334 -23.06 -0.56 -17.85
CA PHE A 334 -23.98 -0.82 -16.74
C PHE A 334 -23.21 -0.82 -15.42
N GLU A 335 -23.49 0.19 -14.59
CA GLU A 335 -22.84 0.36 -13.28
C GLU A 335 -23.40 -0.60 -12.23
N MET A 336 -22.50 -1.13 -11.41
CA MET A 336 -22.79 -2.04 -10.31
C MET A 336 -21.87 -1.77 -9.13
N LYS A 337 -22.38 -2.05 -7.94
CA LYS A 337 -21.62 -1.94 -6.69
C LYS A 337 -21.80 -3.22 -5.89
N GLY A 338 -20.78 -3.63 -5.15
CA GLY A 338 -20.86 -4.84 -4.36
C GLY A 338 -19.88 -4.90 -3.21
N ILE A 339 -20.01 -5.98 -2.46
CA ILE A 339 -19.10 -6.38 -1.42
C ILE A 339 -18.67 -7.82 -1.67
N THR A 340 -17.38 -8.08 -1.50
CA THR A 340 -16.80 -9.41 -1.50
C THR A 340 -16.24 -9.69 -0.11
N ILE A 341 -16.63 -10.81 0.47
CA ILE A 341 -16.12 -11.31 1.75
C ILE A 341 -15.26 -12.53 1.46
N LEU A 342 -14.04 -12.52 1.96
CA LEU A 342 -13.06 -13.59 1.79
C LEU A 342 -12.65 -14.11 3.16
N THR A 343 -12.70 -15.42 3.39
CA THR A 343 -12.06 -16.06 4.55
C THR A 343 -10.81 -16.78 4.06
N ARG A 344 -9.70 -16.67 4.80
CA ARG A 344 -8.44 -17.38 4.52
C ARG A 344 -8.09 -18.39 5.60
N ASP A 345 -7.37 -19.44 5.20
CA ASP A 345 -6.69 -20.36 6.12
C ASP A 345 -5.35 -19.80 6.61
N ASP A 346 -4.69 -20.56 7.50
CA ASP A 346 -3.39 -20.20 8.08
C ASP A 346 -2.27 -20.17 7.02
N GLU A 347 -2.48 -20.75 5.84
CA GLU A 347 -1.56 -20.71 4.70
C GLU A 347 -1.83 -19.49 3.79
N GLY A 348 -2.83 -18.66 4.13
CA GLY A 348 -3.22 -17.47 3.40
C GLY A 348 -4.06 -17.74 2.15
N LEU A 349 -4.46 -18.99 1.91
CA LEU A 349 -5.33 -19.37 0.79
C LEU A 349 -6.79 -19.09 1.13
N ILE A 350 -7.56 -18.67 0.14
CA ILE A 350 -8.98 -18.34 0.30
C ILE A 350 -9.79 -19.63 0.41
N THR A 351 -10.46 -19.83 1.54
CA THR A 351 -11.32 -20.99 1.82
C THR A 351 -12.80 -20.68 1.64
N GLU A 352 -13.23 -19.44 1.84
CA GLU A 352 -14.62 -19.01 1.66
C GLU A 352 -14.69 -17.71 0.88
N ILE A 353 -15.65 -17.64 -0.04
CA ILE A 353 -15.96 -16.45 -0.84
C ILE A 353 -17.46 -16.18 -0.74
N ALA A 354 -17.85 -14.95 -0.43
CA ALA A 354 -19.22 -14.48 -0.58
C ALA A 354 -19.24 -13.19 -1.40
N ILE A 355 -19.95 -13.18 -2.55
CA ILE A 355 -20.07 -12.00 -3.42
C ILE A 355 -21.52 -11.52 -3.46
N HIS A 356 -21.75 -10.28 -3.02
CA HIS A 356 -23.06 -9.64 -3.07
C HIS A 356 -22.97 -8.34 -3.85
N HIS A 357 -23.84 -8.15 -4.82
CA HIS A 357 -23.82 -6.94 -5.64
C HIS A 357 -25.21 -6.50 -6.08
N ARG A 358 -25.28 -5.23 -6.47
CA ARG A 358 -26.49 -4.51 -6.87
C ARG A 358 -26.21 -3.67 -8.13
N PRO A 359 -27.24 -3.28 -8.89
CA PRO A 359 -28.66 -3.64 -8.73
C PRO A 359 -28.97 -5.08 -9.16
N LEU A 360 -30.16 -5.58 -8.86
CA LEU A 360 -30.63 -6.92 -9.29
C LEU A 360 -30.47 -7.15 -10.80
N GLY A 361 -30.61 -6.10 -11.62
CA GLY A 361 -30.37 -6.17 -13.06
C GLY A 361 -28.96 -6.65 -13.43
N ALA A 362 -27.92 -6.28 -12.66
CA ALA A 362 -26.56 -6.78 -12.87
C ALA A 362 -26.46 -8.28 -12.56
N VAL A 363 -27.07 -8.72 -11.47
CA VAL A 363 -27.11 -10.14 -11.06
C VAL A 363 -27.72 -10.99 -12.17
N VAL A 364 -28.86 -10.54 -12.72
CA VAL A 364 -29.55 -11.22 -13.81
C VAL A 364 -28.71 -11.25 -15.09
N GLN A 365 -28.00 -10.17 -15.43
CA GLN A 365 -27.13 -10.11 -16.61
C GLN A 365 -25.91 -11.04 -16.48
N ILE A 366 -25.28 -11.09 -15.31
CA ILE A 366 -24.17 -12.03 -15.05
C ILE A 366 -24.67 -13.46 -15.22
N ASN A 367 -25.80 -13.81 -14.60
CA ASN A 367 -26.39 -15.13 -14.74
C ASN A 367 -26.69 -15.47 -16.23
N ALA A 368 -27.38 -14.58 -16.94
CA ALA A 368 -27.79 -14.80 -18.33
C ALA A 368 -26.62 -14.91 -19.32
N LYS A 369 -25.52 -14.19 -19.11
CA LYS A 369 -24.37 -14.18 -20.02
C LYS A 369 -23.26 -15.14 -19.58
N VAL A 370 -22.80 -14.98 -18.35
CA VAL A 370 -21.69 -15.77 -17.80
C VAL A 370 -22.16 -17.17 -17.46
N GLY A 371 -23.29 -17.30 -16.76
CA GLY A 371 -23.85 -18.61 -16.39
C GLY A 371 -24.19 -19.47 -17.61
N ALA A 372 -24.81 -18.88 -18.63
CA ALA A 372 -25.12 -19.57 -19.88
C ALA A 372 -23.85 -20.03 -20.63
N ALA A 373 -22.80 -19.19 -20.67
CA ALA A 373 -21.54 -19.54 -21.32
C ALA A 373 -20.81 -20.69 -20.60
N LEU A 374 -20.73 -20.65 -19.28
CA LEU A 374 -20.10 -21.70 -18.47
C LEU A 374 -20.85 -23.02 -18.55
N THR A 375 -22.19 -22.96 -18.59
CA THR A 375 -23.04 -24.15 -18.79
C THR A 375 -22.80 -24.76 -20.17
N ALA A 376 -22.79 -23.95 -21.22
CA ALA A 376 -22.56 -24.41 -22.59
C ALA A 376 -21.15 -25.04 -22.76
N ALA A 377 -20.16 -24.54 -22.02
CA ALA A 377 -18.81 -25.08 -22.00
C ALA A 377 -18.65 -26.34 -21.12
N GLY A 378 -19.67 -26.73 -20.36
CA GLY A 378 -19.62 -27.88 -19.44
C GLY A 378 -18.76 -27.64 -18.19
N LEU A 379 -18.44 -26.38 -17.87
CA LEU A 379 -17.57 -26.01 -16.74
C LEU A 379 -18.37 -25.91 -15.43
N VAL A 380 -19.57 -25.35 -15.49
CA VAL A 380 -20.48 -25.23 -14.34
C VAL A 380 -21.89 -25.67 -14.74
N PRO A 381 -22.52 -26.63 -14.03
CA PRO A 381 -23.87 -27.10 -14.36
C PRO A 381 -24.94 -26.01 -14.26
N ALA A 382 -25.99 -26.12 -15.08
CA ALA A 382 -27.09 -25.15 -15.15
C ALA A 382 -27.80 -24.92 -13.80
N GLU A 383 -27.91 -25.96 -12.97
CA GLU A 383 -28.51 -25.92 -11.62
C GLU A 383 -27.85 -24.91 -10.67
N TYR A 384 -26.62 -24.47 -10.93
CA TYR A 384 -25.98 -23.42 -10.13
C TYR A 384 -26.45 -22.01 -10.51
N PHE A 385 -27.13 -21.88 -11.65
CA PHE A 385 -27.65 -20.62 -12.17
C PHE A 385 -29.18 -20.60 -12.21
N ASP A 386 -29.85 -21.72 -11.92
CA ASP A 386 -31.29 -21.85 -11.96
C ASP A 386 -31.92 -21.52 -10.60
N PHE A 387 -32.62 -20.39 -10.54
CA PHE A 387 -33.32 -19.93 -9.34
C PHE A 387 -34.77 -20.45 -9.24
N THR A 388 -35.19 -21.36 -10.12
CA THR A 388 -36.58 -21.83 -10.20
C THR A 388 -36.87 -23.10 -9.40
N GLU A 389 -35.86 -23.83 -8.90
CA GLU A 389 -36.04 -25.07 -8.11
C GLU A 389 -36.37 -24.86 -6.62
N GLY A 390 -37.18 -23.85 -6.29
CA GLY A 390 -37.56 -23.52 -4.91
C GLY A 390 -39.03 -23.15 -4.75
N GLU A 391 -39.95 -24.07 -5.03
CA GLU A 391 -41.32 -24.10 -4.48
C GLU A 391 -41.61 -25.45 -3.82
#